data_AF-A0AAT9J058-F1
#
_entry.id   AF-A0AAT9J058-F1
#
_cell.length_a   1.000
_cell.length_b   1.000
_cell.length_c   1.000
_cell.angle_alpha   90.00
_cell.angle_beta   90.00
_cell.angle_gamma   90.00
#
_symmetry.space_group_name_H-M   'P 1'
#
loop_
_entity.id
_entity.type
_entity.pdbx_description
1 polymer ?
#
loop_
_entity_poly.entity_id
_entity_poly.type
_entity_poly.pdbx_seq_one_letter_code
_entity_poly.pdbx_strand_id
1 'polypeptide(L)'
;MTLDPEDHGERYQGITPIEGESLALCAENYFRQSEQVPTQIKLAASEYMDVDGPHWRAAGAMIQAIAGDATRGDTRESFQHIRALFETLGEEELTDFDLTADRLLFRLFHEDGVRLSALKSVHKLCRCSQERVEGLVQSFSNEEQAEMLEADGKVHITCEYCSKTFFVGL
;
A
#
# COMPACT_ATOMS: atom_id res chain seq x y z
N MET A 1 -7.36 1.97 -9.77
CA MET A 1 -7.05 0.71 -9.07
C MET A 1 -7.28 -0.47 -10.00
N THR A 2 -6.41 -1.49 -9.96
CA THR A 2 -6.63 -2.77 -10.65
C THR A 2 -6.69 -3.87 -9.60
N LEU A 3 -7.72 -4.72 -9.68
CA LEU A 3 -7.90 -5.90 -8.83
C LEU A 3 -7.75 -7.15 -9.69
N ASP A 4 -6.88 -8.05 -9.27
CA ASP A 4 -6.60 -9.32 -9.92
C ASP A 4 -6.86 -10.46 -8.91
N PRO A 5 -8.07 -11.05 -8.92
CA PRO A 5 -8.44 -12.10 -7.97
C PRO A 5 -7.62 -13.38 -8.18
N GLU A 6 -7.17 -14.02 -7.10
CA GLU A 6 -6.39 -15.26 -7.20
C GLU A 6 -7.19 -16.43 -7.81
N ASP A 7 -8.52 -16.44 -7.66
CA ASP A 7 -9.41 -17.54 -8.05
C ASP A 7 -9.92 -17.47 -9.51
N HIS A 8 -9.12 -16.97 -10.46
CA HIS A 8 -9.51 -16.80 -11.87
C HIS A 8 -10.77 -15.93 -12.09
N GLY A 9 -11.04 -15.01 -11.15
CA GLY A 9 -12.06 -13.98 -11.35
C GLY A 9 -11.66 -13.03 -12.48
N GLU A 10 -12.63 -12.37 -13.10
CA GLU A 10 -12.33 -11.36 -14.10
C GLU A 10 -11.58 -10.18 -13.46
N ARG A 11 -10.48 -9.78 -14.10
CA ARG A 11 -9.71 -8.59 -13.72
C ARG A 11 -10.63 -7.37 -13.74
N TYR A 12 -10.69 -6.65 -12.62
CA TYR A 12 -11.45 -5.42 -12.50
C TYR A 12 -10.51 -4.21 -12.50
N GLN A 13 -10.89 -3.15 -13.21
CA GLN A 13 -10.13 -1.90 -13.24
C GLN A 13 -11.07 -0.71 -13.10
N GLY A 14 -10.89 0.05 -12.02
CA GLY A 14 -11.51 1.36 -11.84
C GLY A 14 -10.46 2.46 -12.05
N ILE A 15 -10.79 3.48 -12.83
CA ILE A 15 -9.93 4.63 -13.08
C ILE A 15 -10.68 5.88 -12.62
N THR A 16 -10.04 6.66 -11.76
CA THR A 16 -10.53 7.97 -11.32
C THR A 16 -9.45 9.02 -11.57
N PRO A 17 -9.82 10.28 -11.81
CA PRO A 17 -8.87 11.38 -11.87
C PRO A 17 -8.01 11.46 -10.60
N ILE A 18 -6.75 11.88 -10.75
CA ILE A 18 -5.90 12.26 -9.62
C ILE A 18 -6.33 13.66 -9.22
N GLU A 19 -7.16 13.73 -8.18
CA GLU A 19 -7.71 14.98 -7.66
C GLU A 19 -7.50 15.04 -6.15
N GLY A 20 -7.08 16.21 -5.68
CA GLY A 20 -6.74 16.47 -4.28
C GLY A 20 -5.25 16.73 -4.06
N GLU A 21 -4.91 16.98 -2.81
CA GLU A 21 -3.57 17.39 -2.39
C GLU A 21 -2.70 16.22 -1.92
N SER A 22 -3.26 15.00 -1.84
CA SER A 22 -2.56 13.83 -1.31
C SER A 22 -2.99 12.52 -1.98
N LEU A 23 -2.13 11.51 -1.89
CA LEU A 23 -2.44 10.13 -2.31
C LEU A 23 -3.63 9.56 -1.53
N ALA A 24 -3.75 9.91 -0.25
CA ALA A 24 -4.88 9.50 0.60
C ALA A 24 -6.20 10.02 0.03
N LEU A 25 -6.27 11.33 -0.31
CA LEU A 25 -7.47 11.93 -0.88
C LEU A 25 -7.82 11.35 -2.26
N CYS A 26 -6.81 11.05 -3.08
CA CYS A 26 -7.02 10.34 -4.35
C CYS A 26 -7.64 8.96 -4.14
N ALA A 27 -7.16 8.20 -3.15
CA ALA A 27 -7.71 6.88 -2.81
C ALA A 27 -9.13 6.97 -2.22
N GLU A 28 -9.40 7.97 -1.36
CA GLU A 28 -10.75 8.23 -0.87
C GLU A 28 -11.73 8.57 -1.99
N ASN A 29 -11.30 9.38 -2.97
CA ASN A 29 -12.09 9.70 -4.16
C ASN A 29 -12.39 8.47 -4.99
N TYR A 30 -11.42 7.56 -5.13
CA TYR A 30 -11.64 6.25 -5.75
C TYR A 30 -12.75 5.46 -5.01
N PHE A 31 -12.67 5.29 -3.70
CA PHE A 31 -13.69 4.56 -2.93
C PHE A 31 -15.07 5.21 -3.01
N ARG A 32 -15.12 6.54 -3.06
CA ARG A 32 -16.37 7.30 -3.18
C ARG A 32 -17.04 7.12 -4.54
N GLN A 33 -16.26 7.19 -5.63
CA GLN A 33 -16.78 7.16 -7.00
C GLN A 33 -16.99 5.75 -7.52
N SER A 34 -16.03 4.85 -7.28
CA SER A 34 -16.04 3.49 -7.85
C SER A 34 -16.74 2.48 -6.94
N GLU A 35 -16.44 2.50 -5.63
CA GLU A 35 -16.97 1.51 -4.68
C GLU A 35 -18.26 1.99 -3.98
N GLN A 36 -18.54 3.30 -3.99
CA GLN A 36 -19.66 3.94 -3.28
C GLN A 36 -19.67 3.64 -1.77
N VAL A 37 -18.49 3.42 -1.18
CA VAL A 37 -18.34 3.16 0.25
C VAL A 37 -17.65 4.34 0.93
N PRO A 38 -18.31 5.04 1.88
CA PRO A 38 -17.66 6.07 2.67
C PRO A 38 -16.39 5.54 3.33
N THR A 39 -15.26 6.16 2.99
CA THR A 39 -13.93 5.72 3.38
C THR A 39 -13.10 6.95 3.70
N GLN A 40 -12.32 6.91 4.77
CA GLN A 40 -11.27 7.88 5.06
C GLN A 40 -9.93 7.18 5.24
N ILE A 41 -8.88 7.82 4.78
CA ILE A 41 -7.52 7.30 4.76
C ILE A 41 -6.60 8.40 5.28
N LYS A 42 -5.74 8.05 6.24
CA LYS A 42 -4.60 8.87 6.63
C LYS A 42 -3.33 8.14 6.27
N LEU A 43 -2.39 8.85 5.65
CA LEU A 43 -1.05 8.37 5.33
C LEU A 43 -0.07 9.39 5.90
N ALA A 44 0.96 8.92 6.58
CA ALA A 44 2.01 9.75 7.11
C ALA A 44 3.37 9.10 6.82
N ALA A 45 4.36 9.94 6.53
CA ALA A 45 5.75 9.52 6.44
C ALA A 45 6.60 10.55 7.19
N SER A 46 7.41 10.08 8.12
CA SER A 46 8.25 10.93 8.96
C SER A 46 9.65 10.35 9.02
N GLU A 47 10.63 11.23 8.99
CA GLU A 47 12.03 10.91 9.26
C GLU A 47 12.28 11.02 10.76
N TYR A 48 12.98 10.04 11.32
CA TYR A 48 13.46 10.06 12.68
C TYR A 48 14.97 9.86 12.68
N MET A 49 15.63 10.46 13.67
CA MET A 49 17.06 10.34 13.86
C MET A 49 17.31 9.39 15.02
N ASP A 50 18.10 8.34 14.80
CA ASP A 50 18.61 7.50 15.88
C ASP A 50 20.15 7.48 15.90
N VAL A 51 20.75 6.51 16.60
CA VAL A 51 22.21 6.37 16.71
C VAL A 51 22.89 5.93 15.41
N ASP A 52 22.15 5.28 14.51
CA ASP A 52 22.63 4.71 13.26
C ASP A 52 22.38 5.65 12.06
N GLY A 53 21.49 6.64 12.21
CA GLY A 53 21.34 7.76 11.27
C GLY A 53 19.88 8.20 11.06
N PRO A 54 19.58 8.87 9.94
CA PRO A 54 18.21 9.14 9.54
C PRO A 54 17.52 7.85 9.08
N HIS A 55 16.35 7.60 9.62
CA HIS A 55 15.49 6.50 9.24
C HIS A 55 14.11 7.02 8.89
N TRP A 56 13.51 6.44 7.86
CA TRP A 56 12.16 6.80 7.43
C TRP A 56 11.15 5.81 7.98
N ARG A 57 10.03 6.33 8.46
CA ARG A 57 8.86 5.53 8.81
C ARG A 57 7.65 6.04 8.07
N ALA A 58 6.95 5.11 7.43
CA ALA A 58 5.64 5.36 6.85
C ALA A 58 4.58 4.55 7.61
N ALA A 59 3.41 5.14 7.76
CA ALA A 59 2.26 4.50 8.39
C ALA A 59 0.96 4.98 7.75
N GLY A 60 -0.08 4.17 7.89
CA GLY A 60 -1.39 4.44 7.32
C GLY A 60 -2.50 3.93 8.22
N ALA A 61 -3.61 4.63 8.21
CA ALA A 61 -4.83 4.23 8.88
C ALA A 61 -6.02 4.43 7.93
N MET A 62 -7.02 3.57 8.04
CA MET A 62 -8.21 3.60 7.19
C MET A 62 -9.43 3.26 8.03
N ILE A 63 -10.50 4.03 7.85
CA ILE A 63 -11.85 3.68 8.32
C ILE A 63 -12.78 3.56 7.12
N GLN A 64 -13.73 2.64 7.21
CA GLN A 64 -14.67 2.39 6.14
C GLN A 64 -16.05 2.10 6.73
N ALA A 65 -17.09 2.69 6.15
CA ALA A 65 -18.45 2.44 6.57
C ALA A 65 -18.85 1.00 6.25
N ILE A 66 -19.49 0.34 7.22
CA ILE A 66 -20.08 -0.98 7.04
C ILE A 66 -21.55 -0.79 6.68
N ALA A 67 -22.08 -1.60 5.77
CA ALA A 67 -23.49 -1.57 5.42
C ALA A 67 -24.38 -1.93 6.62
N GLY A 68 -25.48 -1.20 6.75
CA GLY A 68 -26.55 -1.56 7.67
C GLY A 68 -27.21 -2.89 7.28
N ASP A 69 -27.73 -3.61 8.27
CA ASP A 69 -28.56 -4.79 8.09
C ASP A 69 -29.63 -4.89 9.18
N ALA A 70 -30.43 -5.96 9.18
CA ALA A 70 -31.49 -6.16 10.17
C ALA A 70 -30.99 -6.18 11.63
N THR A 71 -29.71 -6.47 11.85
CA THR A 71 -29.07 -6.48 13.17
C THR A 71 -28.44 -5.13 13.49
N ARG A 72 -27.77 -4.49 12.52
CA ARG A 72 -26.99 -3.25 12.73
C ARG A 72 -27.82 -1.97 12.61
N GLY A 73 -28.96 -1.99 11.91
CA GLY A 73 -29.72 -0.78 11.60
C GLY A 73 -28.96 0.18 10.66
N ASP A 74 -29.29 1.47 10.71
CA ASP A 74 -28.55 2.51 9.96
C ASP A 74 -27.18 2.76 10.61
N THR A 75 -26.12 2.66 9.82
CA THR A 75 -24.72 2.81 10.27
C THR A 75 -24.15 4.20 9.99
N ARG A 76 -24.94 5.12 9.38
CA ARG A 76 -24.46 6.46 9.00
C ARG A 76 -24.02 7.30 10.19
N GLU A 77 -24.80 7.32 11.27
CA GLU A 77 -24.44 8.08 12.48
C GLU A 77 -23.21 7.49 13.15
N SER A 78 -23.15 6.16 13.30
CA SER A 78 -21.95 5.49 13.83
C SER A 78 -20.70 5.82 13.01
N PHE A 79 -20.81 5.83 11.68
CA PHE A 79 -19.69 6.21 10.83
C PHE A 79 -19.31 7.68 11.01
N GLN A 80 -20.26 8.61 11.12
CA GLN A 80 -19.96 10.03 11.37
C GLN A 80 -19.24 10.25 12.70
N HIS A 81 -19.62 9.51 13.74
CA HIS A 81 -18.95 9.52 15.05
C HIS A 81 -17.51 9.00 14.96
N ILE A 82 -17.31 7.80 14.40
CA ILE A 82 -15.97 7.22 14.19
C ILE A 82 -15.09 8.11 13.32
N ARG A 83 -15.68 8.76 12.32
CA ARG A 83 -15.02 9.73 11.45
C ARG A 83 -14.50 10.94 12.22
N ALA A 84 -15.31 11.52 13.10
CA ALA A 84 -14.91 12.66 13.92
C ALA A 84 -13.71 12.32 14.83
N LEU A 85 -13.69 11.11 15.42
CA LEU A 85 -12.56 10.62 16.19
C LEU A 85 -11.33 10.36 15.32
N PHE A 86 -11.51 9.73 14.15
CA PHE A 86 -10.43 9.46 13.22
C PHE A 86 -9.77 10.73 12.68
N GLU A 87 -10.54 11.80 12.50
CA GLU A 87 -10.04 13.11 12.06
C GLU A 87 -9.06 13.73 13.07
N THR A 88 -9.13 13.38 14.36
CA THR A 88 -8.18 13.86 15.38
C THR A 88 -6.81 13.18 15.32
N LEU A 89 -6.68 12.06 14.60
CA LEU A 89 -5.42 11.32 14.50
C LEU A 89 -4.32 12.18 13.86
N GLY A 90 -3.26 12.51 14.60
CA GLY A 90 -2.12 13.25 14.09
C GLY A 90 -1.17 12.40 13.24
N GLU A 91 -0.41 13.03 12.33
CA GLU A 91 0.65 12.36 11.57
C GLU A 91 1.77 11.84 12.49
N GLU A 92 2.15 12.63 13.50
CA GLU A 92 3.16 12.26 14.50
C GLU A 92 2.75 11.02 15.29
N GLU A 93 1.49 10.92 15.72
CA GLU A 93 0.96 9.75 16.43
C GLU A 93 0.97 8.50 15.53
N LEU A 94 0.73 8.68 14.23
CA LEU A 94 0.69 7.59 13.26
C LEU A 94 2.11 7.03 12.98
N THR A 95 3.14 7.86 13.05
CA THR A 95 4.54 7.48 12.79
C THR A 95 5.39 7.26 14.05
N ASP A 96 4.82 7.39 15.25
CA ASP A 96 5.52 7.20 16.54
C ASP A 96 5.96 5.73 16.79
N PHE A 97 7.21 5.55 17.24
CA PHE A 97 7.84 4.27 17.62
C PHE A 97 7.30 3.67 18.91
N ASP A 98 6.95 4.51 19.86
CA ASP A 98 6.49 4.08 21.17
C ASP A 98 4.96 3.84 21.19
N LEU A 99 4.27 4.28 20.14
CA LEU A 99 2.83 4.09 19.97
C LEU A 99 2.50 2.95 19.01
N THR A 100 2.19 1.78 19.59
CA THR A 100 1.75 0.62 18.83
C THR A 100 0.35 0.80 18.25
N ALA A 101 0.02 0.08 17.17
CA ALA A 101 -1.28 0.18 16.51
C ALA A 101 -2.46 -0.15 17.44
N ASP A 102 -2.32 -1.14 18.33
CA ASP A 102 -3.34 -1.49 19.32
C ASP A 102 -3.59 -0.36 20.32
N ARG A 103 -2.52 0.31 20.80
CA ARG A 103 -2.62 1.46 21.70
C ARG A 103 -3.25 2.65 20.99
N LEU A 104 -2.86 2.91 19.74
CA LEU A 104 -3.43 3.99 18.95
C LEU A 104 -4.95 3.81 18.75
N LEU A 105 -5.37 2.61 18.34
CA LEU A 105 -6.78 2.29 18.16
C LEU A 105 -7.56 2.39 19.47
N PHE A 106 -6.99 1.91 20.59
CA PHE A 106 -7.60 2.06 21.90
C PHE A 106 -7.76 3.55 22.28
N ARG A 107 -6.73 4.38 22.11
CA ARG A 107 -6.81 5.82 22.40
C ARG A 107 -7.95 6.49 21.62
N LEU A 108 -8.08 6.16 20.33
CA LEU A 108 -9.11 6.74 19.46
C LEU A 108 -10.53 6.25 19.78
N PHE A 109 -10.72 4.96 20.10
CA PHE A 109 -12.04 4.33 20.07
C PHE A 109 -12.42 3.56 21.36
N HIS A 110 -11.73 3.79 22.48
CA HIS A 110 -11.96 3.07 23.74
C HIS A 110 -13.40 3.19 24.28
N GLU A 111 -14.09 4.32 24.04
CA GLU A 111 -15.45 4.54 24.54
C GLU A 111 -16.47 3.58 23.87
N ASP A 112 -16.28 3.29 22.58
CA ASP A 112 -17.14 2.38 21.82
C ASP A 112 -16.72 0.91 21.93
N GLY A 113 -15.51 0.67 22.41
CA GLY A 113 -14.89 -0.65 22.50
C GLY A 113 -14.18 -1.06 21.21
N VAL A 114 -12.94 -1.54 21.35
CA VAL A 114 -12.10 -1.96 20.21
C VAL A 114 -11.87 -3.46 20.23
N ARG A 115 -12.17 -4.12 19.12
CA ARG A 115 -11.79 -5.52 18.89
C ARG A 115 -10.65 -5.58 17.88
N LEU A 116 -9.54 -6.17 18.29
CA LEU A 116 -8.38 -6.36 17.43
C LEU A 116 -8.40 -7.71 16.75
N SER A 117 -8.03 -7.72 15.47
CA SER A 117 -7.73 -8.93 14.72
C SER A 117 -6.25 -9.30 14.85
N ALA A 118 -5.89 -10.51 14.47
CA ALA A 118 -4.49 -10.93 14.43
C ALA A 118 -3.68 -10.01 13.50
N LEU A 119 -2.56 -9.52 14.01
CA LEU A 119 -1.63 -8.69 13.24
C LEU A 119 -1.04 -9.51 12.09
N LYS A 120 -0.95 -8.89 10.91
CA LYS A 120 -0.28 -9.45 9.74
C LYS A 120 0.98 -8.64 9.48
N SER A 121 2.12 -9.31 9.40
CA SER A 121 3.37 -8.65 9.04
C SER A 121 3.35 -8.31 7.56
N VAL A 122 3.77 -7.08 7.24
CA VAL A 122 3.89 -6.59 5.86
C VAL A 122 5.36 -6.53 5.51
N HIS A 123 5.73 -7.10 4.37
CA HIS A 123 7.11 -7.15 3.88
C HIS A 123 7.16 -6.69 2.43
N LYS A 124 8.24 -5.98 2.06
CA LYS A 124 8.55 -5.72 0.66
C LYS A 124 8.83 -7.06 -0.03
N LEU A 125 8.03 -7.41 -1.04
CA LEU A 125 8.21 -8.62 -1.83
C LEU A 125 8.14 -8.27 -3.31
N CYS A 126 9.16 -8.67 -4.07
CA CYS A 126 9.14 -8.62 -5.53
C CYS A 126 9.33 -10.03 -6.07
N ARG A 127 8.64 -10.35 -7.17
CA ARG A 127 8.70 -11.67 -7.80
C ARG A 127 9.86 -11.81 -8.81
N CYS A 128 10.71 -10.80 -8.98
CA CYS A 128 11.87 -10.89 -9.87
C CYS A 128 12.90 -11.90 -9.35
N SER A 129 13.54 -12.64 -10.25
CA SER A 129 14.64 -13.56 -9.92
C SER A 129 15.66 -13.56 -11.05
N GLN A 130 16.88 -14.02 -10.77
CA GLN A 130 17.93 -14.16 -11.78
C GLN A 130 17.46 -15.06 -12.92
N GLU A 131 16.90 -16.23 -12.59
CA GLU A 131 16.37 -17.20 -13.56
C GLU A 131 15.31 -16.59 -14.50
N ARG A 132 14.39 -15.77 -13.99
CA ARG A 132 13.36 -15.12 -14.82
C ARG A 132 13.97 -14.09 -15.76
N VAL A 133 14.98 -13.37 -15.31
CA VAL A 133 15.67 -12.36 -16.12
C VAL A 133 16.51 -13.04 -17.20
N GLU A 134 17.22 -14.12 -16.87
CA GLU A 134 17.96 -14.93 -17.84
C GLU A 134 17.02 -15.52 -18.90
N GLY A 135 15.87 -16.07 -18.50
CA GLY A 135 14.87 -16.58 -19.43
C GLY A 135 14.29 -15.49 -20.34
N LEU A 136 14.13 -14.26 -19.83
CA LEU A 136 13.74 -13.10 -20.65
C LEU A 136 14.82 -12.77 -21.68
N VAL A 137 16.09 -12.68 -21.29
CA VAL A 137 17.21 -12.39 -22.20
C VAL A 137 17.33 -13.48 -23.28
N GLN A 138 17.18 -14.74 -22.90
CA GLN A 138 17.22 -15.88 -23.83
C GLN A 138 16.04 -15.91 -24.81
N SER A 139 14.96 -15.18 -24.55
CA SER A 139 13.81 -15.11 -25.47
C SER A 139 14.07 -14.20 -26.68
N PHE A 140 15.09 -13.36 -26.63
CA PHE A 140 15.54 -12.53 -27.75
C PHE A 140 16.46 -13.29 -28.70
N SER A 141 16.57 -12.83 -29.94
CA SER A 141 17.53 -13.37 -30.91
C SER A 141 18.98 -13.10 -30.50
N ASN A 142 19.92 -13.88 -31.02
CA ASN A 142 21.35 -13.69 -30.73
C ASN A 142 21.87 -12.31 -31.16
N GLU A 143 21.29 -11.72 -32.22
CA GLU A 143 21.65 -10.37 -32.68
C GLU A 143 21.20 -9.31 -31.67
N GLU A 144 19.95 -9.39 -31.20
CA GLU A 144 19.42 -8.50 -30.15
C GLU A 144 20.18 -8.66 -28.84
N GLN A 145 20.53 -9.89 -28.45
CA GLN A 145 21.33 -10.14 -27.25
C GLN A 145 22.73 -9.51 -27.36
N ALA A 146 23.35 -9.54 -28.54
CA ALA A 146 24.64 -8.89 -28.76
C ALA A 146 24.55 -7.37 -28.66
N GLU A 147 23.43 -6.76 -29.08
CA GLU A 147 23.17 -5.33 -28.92
C GLU A 147 22.90 -4.93 -27.46
N MET A 148 22.41 -5.85 -26.63
CA MET A 148 22.17 -5.63 -25.20
C MET A 148 23.44 -5.71 -24.33
N LEU A 149 24.58 -6.14 -24.89
CA LEU A 149 25.82 -6.28 -24.15
C LEU A 149 26.41 -4.92 -23.79
N GLU A 150 26.67 -4.74 -22.50
CA GLU A 150 27.43 -3.60 -22.00
C GLU A 150 28.94 -3.81 -22.19
N ALA A 151 29.74 -2.76 -21.94
CA ALA A 151 31.19 -2.80 -22.08
C ALA A 151 31.90 -3.87 -21.22
N ASP A 152 31.23 -4.39 -20.18
CA ASP A 152 31.72 -5.47 -19.32
C ASP A 152 31.33 -6.88 -19.82
N GLY A 153 30.71 -6.98 -20.99
CA GLY A 153 30.31 -8.24 -21.61
C GLY A 153 29.09 -8.89 -20.95
N LYS A 154 28.24 -8.12 -20.26
CA LYS A 154 27.00 -8.60 -19.64
C LYS A 154 25.81 -7.77 -20.07
N VAL A 155 24.63 -8.37 -19.99
CA VAL A 155 23.35 -7.66 -20.10
C VAL A 155 22.92 -7.19 -18.71
N HIS A 156 22.64 -5.90 -18.56
CA HIS A 156 22.25 -5.27 -17.28
C HIS A 156 20.75 -5.01 -17.28
N ILE A 157 20.00 -5.68 -16.40
CA ILE A 157 18.56 -5.50 -16.30
C ILE A 157 18.20 -5.02 -14.90
N THR A 158 17.61 -3.83 -14.81
CA THR A 158 17.08 -3.28 -13.56
C THR A 158 15.59 -3.56 -13.46
N CYS A 159 15.16 -4.17 -12.36
CA CYS A 159 13.74 -4.41 -12.12
C CYS A 159 13.03 -3.13 -11.70
N GLU A 160 12.08 -2.64 -12.51
CA GLU A 160 11.30 -1.42 -12.24
C GLU A 160 10.40 -1.47 -10.99
N TYR A 161 10.21 -2.65 -10.37
CA TYR A 161 9.42 -2.80 -9.15
C TYR A 161 10.25 -2.72 -7.87
N CYS A 162 11.46 -3.29 -7.86
CA CYS A 162 12.27 -3.38 -6.65
C CYS A 162 13.63 -2.69 -6.76
N SER A 163 13.97 -2.18 -7.95
CA SER A 163 15.23 -1.52 -8.31
C SER A 163 16.47 -2.39 -8.15
N LYS A 164 16.31 -3.71 -8.04
CA LYS A 164 17.44 -4.66 -8.08
C LYS A 164 17.94 -4.77 -9.52
N THR A 165 19.26 -4.63 -9.69
CA THR A 165 19.94 -4.89 -10.95
C THR A 165 20.43 -6.34 -11.00
N PHE A 166 20.17 -6.98 -12.13
CA PHE A 166 20.60 -8.33 -12.48
C PHE A 166 21.62 -8.25 -13.62
N PHE A 167 22.61 -9.11 -13.58
CA PHE A 167 23.66 -9.18 -14.59
C PHE A 167 23.59 -10.56 -15.22
N VAL A 168 23.36 -10.62 -16.53
CA VAL A 168 23.27 -11.87 -17.29
C VAL A 168 24.50 -12.00 -18.18
N GLY A 169 25.22 -13.11 -18.04
CA GLY A 169 26.28 -13.49 -18.98
C GLY A 169 25.67 -14.30 -20.12
N LEU A 170 26.12 -14.02 -21.35
CA LEU A 170 25.76 -14.76 -22.55
C LEU A 170 26.76 -15.88 -22.83
#